data_AF-A0A0G4M5X9-F1
#
_entry.id   AF-A0A0G4M5X9-F1
#
_cell.length_a   1.000
_cell.length_b   1.000
_cell.length_c   1.000
_cell.angle_alpha   90.00
_cell.angle_beta   90.00
_cell.angle_gamma   90.00
#
_symmetry.space_group_name_H-M   'P 1'
#
loop_
_entity.id
_entity.type
_entity.pdbx_description
1 polymer ?
#
loop_
_entity_poly.entity_id
_entity_poly.type
_entity_poly.pdbx_seq_one_letter_code
_entity_poly.pdbx_strand_id
1 'polypeptide(L)'
;MEVIGVDLSPIQPEFVAPNSRFEIDDLEDEWIWLMPFHFIFARGMIESFKKPQESIRDAFRNLEPNGYLELQDHAFPLECDDDTLKNTNLQQWSSYLVDAGKLAERPITAAPQFQHLMEEEGFVDIVVTKKKWPTNDWDPGQEQKELG
;
A
#
# COMPACT_ATOMS: atom_id res chain seq x y z
N MET A 1 -5.26 -20.51 -11.81
CA MET A 1 -4.88 -19.33 -11.02
C MET A 1 -6.15 -18.67 -10.57
N GLU A 2 -6.41 -18.72 -9.27
CA GLU A 2 -7.57 -18.08 -8.63
C GLU A 2 -7.13 -16.72 -8.07
N VAL A 3 -8.02 -15.74 -8.09
CA VAL A 3 -7.79 -14.40 -7.52
C VAL A 3 -8.89 -14.10 -6.52
N ILE A 4 -8.49 -13.71 -5.32
CA ILE A 4 -9.40 -13.26 -4.27
C ILE A 4 -9.16 -11.77 -4.06
N GLY A 5 -10.20 -10.96 -4.27
CA GLY A 5 -10.21 -9.56 -3.87
C GLY A 5 -10.90 -9.42 -2.52
N VAL A 6 -10.33 -8.61 -1.63
CA VAL A 6 -10.88 -8.38 -0.28
C VAL A 6 -11.04 -6.88 -0.06
N ASP A 7 -12.20 -6.47 0.42
CA ASP A 7 -12.47 -5.08 0.79
C ASP A 7 -13.49 -5.04 1.95
N LEU A 8 -13.44 -4.02 2.79
CA LEU A 8 -14.43 -3.79 3.85
C LEU A 8 -15.82 -3.46 3.28
N SER A 9 -15.88 -2.97 2.04
CA SER A 9 -17.07 -2.47 1.39
C SER A 9 -17.50 -3.34 0.21
N PRO A 10 -18.80 -3.46 -0.07
CA PRO A 10 -19.32 -4.18 -1.22
C PRO A 10 -19.15 -3.36 -2.52
N ILE A 11 -17.91 -3.14 -2.96
CA ILE A 11 -17.58 -2.29 -4.12
C ILE A 11 -17.28 -3.06 -5.42
N GLN A 12 -17.55 -4.37 -5.42
CA GLN A 12 -17.26 -5.25 -6.55
C GLN A 12 -18.02 -4.88 -7.85
N PRO A 13 -17.38 -5.01 -9.02
CA PRO A 13 -18.03 -4.78 -10.31
C PRO A 13 -19.10 -5.83 -10.61
N GLU A 14 -20.11 -5.46 -11.40
CA GLU A 14 -21.20 -6.39 -11.82
C GLU A 14 -20.68 -7.59 -12.63
N PHE A 15 -19.57 -7.42 -13.33
CA PHE A 15 -18.93 -8.47 -14.11
C PHE A 15 -17.58 -8.84 -13.51
N VAL A 16 -17.43 -10.12 -13.15
CA VAL A 16 -16.23 -10.69 -12.55
C VAL A 16 -15.72 -11.83 -13.42
N ALA A 17 -14.39 -11.94 -13.57
CA ALA A 17 -13.79 -13.03 -14.32
C ALA A 17 -14.08 -14.38 -13.64
N PRO A 18 -14.20 -15.49 -14.40
CA PRO A 18 -14.58 -16.80 -13.83
C PRO A 18 -13.62 -17.34 -12.75
N ASN A 19 -12.39 -16.86 -12.73
CA ASN A 19 -11.35 -17.24 -11.77
C ASN A 19 -11.12 -16.19 -10.68
N SER A 20 -12.03 -15.23 -10.53
CA SER A 20 -11.97 -14.18 -9.53
C SER A 20 -13.19 -14.24 -8.63
N ARG A 21 -12.99 -13.99 -7.34
CA ARG A 21 -14.07 -13.83 -6.36
C ARG A 21 -13.71 -12.70 -5.41
N PHE A 22 -14.73 -12.10 -4.82
CA PHE A 22 -14.59 -11.00 -3.89
C PHE A 22 -15.20 -11.38 -2.54
N GLU A 23 -14.47 -11.07 -1.47
CA GLU A 23 -14.90 -11.26 -0.09
C GLU A 23 -15.01 -9.90 0.57
N ILE A 24 -16.06 -9.73 1.37
CA ILE A 24 -16.22 -8.55 2.21
C ILE A 24 -15.67 -8.92 3.57
N ASP A 25 -14.49 -8.41 3.91
CA ASP A 25 -13.78 -8.80 5.11
C ASP A 25 -12.85 -7.68 5.62
N ASP A 26 -12.54 -7.71 6.91
CA ASP A 26 -11.55 -6.82 7.53
C ASP A 26 -10.19 -7.53 7.57
N LEU A 27 -9.21 -7.00 6.85
CA LEU A 27 -7.86 -7.55 6.84
C LEU A 27 -7.09 -7.30 8.16
N GLU A 28 -7.65 -6.53 9.10
CA GLU A 28 -7.15 -6.43 10.48
C GLU A 28 -7.64 -7.58 11.39
N ASP A 29 -8.62 -8.38 10.95
CA ASP A 29 -9.05 -9.59 11.64
C ASP A 29 -8.18 -10.81 11.26
N GLU A 30 -8.38 -11.95 11.94
CA GLU A 30 -7.62 -13.17 11.66
C GLU A 30 -7.93 -13.70 10.25
N TRP A 31 -6.89 -13.90 9.45
CA TRP A 31 -7.02 -14.45 8.10
C TRP A 31 -7.37 -15.95 8.17
N ILE A 32 -8.58 -16.31 7.75
CA ILE A 32 -9.14 -17.67 7.88
C ILE A 32 -9.00 -18.55 6.62
N TRP A 33 -8.25 -18.10 5.61
CA TRP A 33 -8.03 -18.91 4.41
C TRP A 33 -7.26 -20.20 4.74
N LEU A 34 -7.77 -21.33 4.25
CA LEU A 34 -7.19 -22.65 4.53
C LEU A 34 -5.93 -22.94 3.70
N MET A 35 -5.80 -22.26 2.55
CA MET A 35 -4.71 -22.45 1.60
C MET A 35 -3.87 -21.18 1.55
N PRO A 36 -2.53 -21.30 1.65
CA PRO A 36 -1.66 -20.15 1.48
C PRO A 36 -1.69 -19.62 0.04
N PHE A 37 -1.28 -18.36 -0.10
CA PHE A 37 -1.21 -17.63 -1.36
C PHE A 37 0.17 -17.78 -1.99
N HIS A 38 0.19 -17.81 -3.33
CA HIS A 38 1.44 -17.71 -4.09
C HIS A 38 1.89 -16.25 -4.24
N PHE A 39 0.94 -15.33 -4.20
CA PHE A 39 1.16 -13.90 -4.38
C PHE A 39 0.09 -13.13 -3.64
N ILE A 40 0.51 -12.12 -2.87
CA ILE A 40 -0.35 -11.14 -2.22
C ILE A 40 0.04 -9.77 -2.76
N PHE A 41 -0.97 -9.01 -3.20
CA PHE A 41 -0.80 -7.67 -3.73
C PHE A 41 -1.72 -6.71 -2.98
N ALA A 42 -1.16 -5.60 -2.52
CA ALA A 42 -1.92 -4.53 -1.91
C ALA A 42 -1.49 -3.18 -2.48
N ARG A 43 -2.46 -2.35 -2.87
CA ARG A 43 -2.21 -1.03 -3.44
C ARG A 43 -3.11 0.02 -2.84
N GLY A 44 -2.54 1.16 -2.46
CA GLY A 44 -3.28 2.30 -1.91
C GLY A 44 -3.91 1.98 -0.57
N MET A 45 -3.18 1.28 0.31
CA MET A 45 -3.64 0.88 1.64
C MET A 45 -3.23 1.89 2.73
N ILE A 46 -2.95 3.14 2.32
CA ILE A 46 -2.62 4.21 3.23
C ILE A 46 -3.76 4.44 4.22
N GLU A 47 -3.44 4.55 5.51
CA GLU A 47 -4.42 4.61 6.62
C GLU A 47 -5.28 3.34 6.83
N SER A 48 -5.22 2.34 5.95
CA SER A 48 -6.09 1.16 6.03
C SER A 48 -5.77 0.26 7.23
N PHE A 49 -4.54 0.28 7.74
CA PHE A 49 -4.11 -0.55 8.87
C PHE A 49 -3.69 0.30 10.06
N LYS A 50 -4.18 -0.02 11.26
CA LYS A 50 -3.70 0.60 12.51
C LYS A 50 -2.26 0.20 12.81
N LYS A 51 -1.93 -1.06 12.48
CA LYS A 51 -0.62 -1.66 12.71
C LYS A 51 -0.09 -2.31 11.43
N PRO A 52 0.61 -1.54 10.58
CA PRO A 52 1.17 -2.04 9.32
C PRO A 52 2.09 -3.27 9.48
N GLN A 53 2.80 -3.39 10.62
CA GLN A 53 3.63 -4.56 10.90
C GLN A 53 2.79 -5.84 11.04
N GLU A 54 1.61 -5.76 11.67
CA GLU A 54 0.73 -6.93 11.85
C GLU A 54 0.17 -7.40 10.50
N SER A 55 -0.23 -6.48 9.61
CA SER A 55 -0.69 -6.87 8.27
C SER A 55 0.40 -7.49 7.40
N ILE A 56 1.64 -7.00 7.49
CA ILE A 56 2.80 -7.61 6.80
C ILE A 56 3.10 -9.00 7.37
N ARG A 57 2.99 -9.18 8.69
CA ARG A 57 3.13 -10.49 9.35
C ARG A 57 2.06 -11.48 8.90
N ASP A 58 0.82 -11.04 8.82
CA ASP A 58 -0.29 -11.92 8.42
C ASP A 58 -0.15 -12.31 6.95
N ALA A 59 0.28 -11.38 6.09
CA ALA A 59 0.67 -11.69 4.72
C ALA A 59 1.80 -12.73 4.67
N PHE A 60 2.87 -12.56 5.45
CA PHE A 60 4.00 -13.51 5.50
C PHE A 60 3.54 -14.92 5.90
N ARG A 61 2.69 -15.04 6.92
CA ARG A 61 2.17 -16.34 7.40
C ARG A 61 1.25 -17.04 6.41
N ASN A 62 0.56 -16.26 5.58
CA ASN A 62 -0.37 -16.77 4.58
C ASN A 62 0.28 -16.93 3.20
N LEU A 63 1.58 -16.74 3.06
CA LEU A 63 2.30 -17.04 1.81
C LEU A 63 2.86 -18.47 1.81
N GLU A 64 2.85 -19.08 0.63
CA GLU A 64 3.60 -20.31 0.37
C GLU A 64 5.11 -20.04 0.46
N PRO A 65 5.94 -21.08 0.69
CA PRO A 65 7.38 -20.95 0.50
C PRO A 65 7.70 -20.44 -0.91
N ASN A 66 8.49 -19.37 -1.02
CA ASN A 66 8.80 -18.64 -2.26
C ASN A 66 7.63 -17.83 -2.86
N GLY A 67 6.55 -17.61 -2.10
CA GLY A 67 5.52 -16.65 -2.45
C GLY A 67 6.00 -15.21 -2.34
N TYR A 68 5.27 -14.28 -2.96
CA TYR A 68 5.63 -12.87 -3.02
C TYR A 68 4.57 -11.98 -2.35
N LEU A 69 5.04 -10.97 -1.62
CA LEU A 69 4.23 -9.84 -1.19
C LEU A 69 4.67 -8.61 -1.99
N GLU A 70 3.72 -7.95 -2.64
CA GLU A 70 3.94 -6.68 -3.31
C GLU A 70 3.03 -5.59 -2.70
N LEU A 71 3.66 -4.53 -2.21
CA LEU A 71 3.00 -3.38 -1.60
C LEU A 71 3.28 -2.14 -2.45
N GLN A 72 2.22 -1.45 -2.89
CA GLN A 72 2.32 -0.21 -3.65
C GLN A 72 1.53 0.90 -2.96
N ASP A 73 2.21 1.93 -2.48
CA ASP A 73 1.51 2.99 -1.76
C ASP A 73 2.15 4.36 -1.89
N HIS A 74 1.41 5.38 -1.47
CA HIS A 74 1.86 6.76 -1.43
C HIS A 74 2.81 6.98 -0.24
N ALA A 75 3.92 7.66 -0.50
CA ALA A 75 4.87 8.04 0.54
C ALA A 75 4.45 9.38 1.18
N PHE A 76 4.34 9.38 2.51
CA PHE A 76 4.19 10.59 3.32
C PHE A 76 5.30 10.70 4.38
N PRO A 77 5.67 11.93 4.79
CA PRO A 77 5.21 13.22 4.26
C PRO A 77 5.62 13.42 2.79
N LEU A 78 4.95 14.35 2.10
CA LEU A 78 5.28 14.69 0.72
C LEU A 78 6.74 15.16 0.62
N GLU A 79 7.41 14.75 -0.44
CA GLU A 79 8.79 15.11 -0.77
C GLU A 79 8.85 15.82 -2.13
N CYS A 80 9.88 16.64 -2.33
CA CYS A 80 10.19 17.29 -3.60
C CYS A 80 11.70 17.31 -3.82
N ASP A 81 12.15 17.30 -5.08
CA ASP A 81 13.59 17.32 -5.41
C ASP A 81 14.14 18.71 -5.71
N ASP A 82 13.28 19.73 -5.85
CA ASP A 82 13.63 21.08 -6.33
C ASP A 82 13.30 22.18 -5.30
N ASP A 83 13.06 21.80 -4.04
CA ASP A 83 12.72 22.68 -2.92
C ASP A 83 11.39 23.46 -3.06
N THR A 84 10.61 23.24 -4.13
CA THR A 84 9.36 23.98 -4.39
C THR A 84 8.26 23.71 -3.36
N LEU A 85 8.36 22.62 -2.59
CA LEU A 85 7.41 22.31 -1.52
C LEU A 85 7.61 23.20 -0.27
N LYS A 86 8.79 23.77 -0.06
CA LYS A 86 9.13 24.49 1.19
C LYS A 86 8.23 25.71 1.40
N ASN A 87 7.75 25.90 2.64
CA ASN A 87 6.90 27.02 3.06
C ASN A 87 5.58 27.14 2.28
N THR A 88 5.09 26.04 1.71
CA THR A 88 3.81 26.01 1.00
C THR A 88 2.69 25.49 1.90
N ASN A 89 1.44 25.83 1.56
CA ASN A 89 0.26 25.22 2.19
C ASN A 89 0.21 23.70 1.95
N LEU A 90 0.82 23.19 0.87
CA LEU A 90 0.87 21.77 0.58
C LEU A 90 1.78 21.01 1.55
N GLN A 91 2.94 21.58 1.91
CA GLN A 91 3.81 21.05 2.97
C GLN A 91 3.08 21.02 4.32
N GLN A 92 2.36 22.11 4.64
CA GLN A 92 1.58 22.19 5.86
C GLN A 92 0.46 21.13 5.88
N TRP A 93 -0.28 20.99 4.77
CA TRP A 93 -1.31 19.97 4.61
C TRP A 93 -0.75 18.55 4.77
N SER A 94 0.37 18.23 4.15
CA SER A 94 1.04 16.94 4.32
C SER A 94 1.43 16.69 5.78
N SER A 95 1.86 17.72 6.51
CA SER A 95 2.21 17.60 7.92
C SER A 95 0.96 17.33 8.76
N TYR A 96 -0.15 18.02 8.48
CA TYR A 96 -1.43 17.78 9.13
C TYR A 96 -1.98 16.38 8.87
N LEU A 97 -1.82 15.84 7.67
CA LEU A 97 -2.19 14.44 7.40
C LEU A 97 -1.37 13.46 8.25
N VAL A 98 -0.06 13.67 8.37
CA VAL A 98 0.79 12.83 9.22
C VAL A 98 0.35 12.89 10.68
N ASP A 99 0.01 14.08 11.18
CA ASP A 99 -0.46 14.26 12.55
C ASP A 99 -1.87 13.67 12.75
N ALA A 100 -2.76 13.81 11.77
CA ALA A 100 -4.10 13.23 11.79
C ALA A 100 -4.05 11.69 11.81
N GLY A 101 -3.22 11.07 10.97
CA GLY A 101 -3.02 9.63 10.95
C GLY A 101 -2.50 9.09 12.29
N LYS A 102 -1.56 9.81 12.93
CA LYS A 102 -1.11 9.46 14.29
C LYS A 102 -2.24 9.55 15.32
N LEU A 103 -3.04 10.60 15.27
CA LEU A 103 -4.19 10.78 16.19
C LEU A 103 -5.29 9.73 15.97
N ALA A 104 -5.47 9.29 14.72
CA ALA A 104 -6.41 8.23 14.35
C ALA A 104 -5.87 6.82 14.58
N GLU A 105 -4.65 6.69 15.13
CA GLU A 105 -3.94 5.42 15.32
C GLU A 105 -3.76 4.62 14.01
N ARG A 106 -3.68 5.34 12.88
CA ARG A 106 -3.57 4.81 11.51
C ARG A 106 -2.46 5.56 10.77
N PRO A 107 -1.18 5.18 10.96
CA PRO A 107 -0.06 5.98 10.46
C PRO A 107 0.06 5.92 8.94
N ILE A 108 0.09 7.10 8.29
CA ILE A 108 0.34 7.22 6.83
C ILE A 108 1.80 7.09 6.41
N THR A 109 2.69 6.99 7.38
CA THR A 109 4.14 6.95 7.15
C THR A 109 4.66 5.51 7.00
N ALA A 110 3.78 4.55 6.75
CA ALA A 110 4.12 3.12 6.63
C ALA A 110 4.90 2.82 5.35
N ALA A 111 4.53 3.43 4.21
CA ALA A 111 5.10 3.08 2.91
C ALA A 111 6.63 3.27 2.82
N PRO A 112 7.22 4.37 3.33
CA PRO A 112 8.67 4.50 3.40
C PRO A 112 9.37 3.43 4.25
N GLN A 113 8.64 2.74 5.13
CA GLN A 113 9.15 1.73 6.06
C GLN A 113 8.93 0.30 5.57
N PHE A 114 8.17 0.06 4.49
CA PHE A 114 7.81 -1.30 4.05
C PHE A 114 9.01 -2.23 3.94
N GLN A 115 10.14 -1.77 3.39
CA GLN A 115 11.35 -2.60 3.32
C GLN A 115 11.76 -3.12 4.70
N HIS A 116 11.86 -2.22 5.68
CA HIS A 116 12.28 -2.57 7.04
C HIS A 116 11.26 -3.50 7.71
N LEU A 117 9.96 -3.21 7.58
CA LEU A 117 8.89 -4.02 8.15
C LEU A 117 8.87 -5.44 7.55
N MET A 118 9.12 -5.56 6.25
CA MET A 118 9.25 -6.84 5.55
C MET A 118 10.52 -7.61 5.98
N GLU A 119 11.66 -6.93 6.14
CA GLU A 119 12.89 -7.53 6.65
C GLU A 119 12.69 -8.11 8.06
N GLU A 120 11.96 -7.39 8.93
CA GLU A 120 11.69 -7.83 10.30
C GLU A 120 10.84 -9.11 10.38
N GLU A 121 9.90 -9.32 9.46
CA GLU A 121 9.11 -10.57 9.42
C GLU A 121 9.83 -11.72 8.69
N GLY A 122 10.95 -11.44 8.02
CA GLY A 122 11.79 -12.46 7.39
C GLY A 122 11.60 -12.60 5.87
N PHE A 123 11.02 -11.60 5.20
CA PHE A 123 11.08 -11.53 3.75
C PHE A 123 12.54 -11.37 3.27
N VAL A 124 12.82 -11.92 2.10
CA VAL A 124 14.13 -11.85 1.42
C VAL A 124 13.96 -11.31 0.02
N ASP A 125 15.06 -10.99 -0.66
CA ASP A 125 15.07 -10.48 -2.04
C ASP A 125 14.17 -9.25 -2.26
N ILE A 126 14.09 -8.38 -1.25
CA ILE A 126 13.20 -7.22 -1.24
C ILE A 126 13.69 -6.17 -2.25
N VAL A 127 12.81 -5.79 -3.18
CA VAL A 127 13.06 -4.75 -4.17
C VAL A 127 12.20 -3.52 -3.87
N VAL A 128 12.84 -2.37 -3.68
CA VAL A 128 12.15 -1.10 -3.47
C VAL A 128 12.25 -0.24 -4.72
N THR A 129 11.09 0.14 -5.27
CA THR A 129 11.02 1.09 -6.38
C THR A 129 10.33 2.36 -5.92
N LYS A 130 11.05 3.48 -5.91
CA LYS A 130 10.49 4.81 -5.65
C LYS A 130 10.18 5.51 -6.97
N LYS A 131 8.93 5.88 -7.19
CA LYS A 131 8.50 6.66 -8.35
C LYS A 131 8.00 8.02 -7.90
N LYS A 132 8.33 9.06 -8.67
CA LYS A 132 7.80 10.41 -8.45
C LYS A 132 6.41 10.48 -9.05
N TRP A 133 5.43 10.86 -8.24
CA TRP A 133 4.09 11.13 -8.72
C TRP A 133 3.96 12.64 -8.99
N PRO A 134 3.80 13.07 -10.25
CA PRO A 134 3.66 14.49 -10.56
C PRO A 134 2.34 15.03 -10.03
N THR A 135 2.39 16.12 -9.26
CA THR A 135 1.21 16.77 -8.67
C THR A 135 0.90 18.13 -9.32
N ASN A 136 1.75 18.59 -10.24
CA ASN A 136 1.63 19.84 -11.00
C ASN A 136 1.69 19.55 -12.51
N ASP A 137 1.72 20.60 -13.33
CA ASP A 137 1.78 20.47 -14.80
C ASP A 137 2.91 19.53 -15.21
N TRP A 138 2.56 18.51 -15.99
CA TRP A 138 3.46 17.44 -16.44
C TRP A 138 4.77 18.01 -16.99
N ASP A 139 5.91 17.48 -16.55
CA ASP A 139 7.18 17.69 -17.23
C ASP A 139 6.98 17.28 -18.71
N PRO A 140 7.44 18.04 -19.72
CA PRO A 140 7.26 17.72 -21.14
C PRO A 140 7.71 16.31 -21.59
N GLY A 141 8.32 15.50 -20.72
CA GLY A 141 8.58 14.07 -20.94
C GLY A 141 7.30 13.22 -20.99
N GLN A 142 7.16 12.41 -22.05
CA GLN A 142 5.98 11.57 -22.30
C GLN A 142 5.66 10.56 -21.19
N GLU A 143 6.66 10.05 -20.48
CA GLU A 143 6.51 8.91 -19.56
C GLU A 143 5.71 9.26 -18.29
N GLN A 144 5.76 10.52 -17.84
CA GLN A 144 5.04 10.90 -16.61
C GLN A 144 3.53 10.92 -16.81
N LYS A 145 3.03 11.18 -18.03
CA LYS A 145 1.59 11.30 -18.32
C LYS A 145 0.80 10.00 -18.15
N GLU A 146 1.47 8.85 -18.19
CA GLU A 146 0.84 7.53 -18.05
C GLU A 146 0.78 7.06 -16.60
N LEU A 147 1.35 7.83 -15.66
CA LEU A 147 1.36 7.46 -14.25
C LEU A 147 0.03 7.76 -13.53
N GLY A 148 -0.91 8.49 -14.17
CA GLY A 148 -2.21 8.88 -13.60
C GLY A 148 -3.31 7.83 -13.76
#